data_AF-A0A4P5WMX7-F1
#
_entry.id   AF-A0A4P5WMX7-F1
#
_cell.length_a   1.000
_cell.length_b   1.000
_cell.length_c   1.000
_cell.angle_alpha   90.00
_cell.angle_beta   90.00
_cell.angle_gamma   90.00
#
_symmetry.space_group_name_H-M   'P 1'
#
loop_
_entity.id
_entity.type
_entity.pdbx_description
1 polymer ?
#
loop_
_entity_poly.entity_id
_entity_poly.type
_entity_poly.pdbx_seq_one_letter_code
_entity_poly.pdbx_strand_id
1 'polypeptide(L)'
;MGLLLVVLTACNSDVPVPASVEFSADQVRLTITRLATNPFLSRHDLHLAFVGPGGCSLEEDLFPNTGYASRRNLYSTRTGLLYVVGQFDARVIDAQHCTITLAEFRTLDRYVTFLGSFDENEEKRWGYFPASQRSELPFEKR
;
A
#
# COMPACT_ATOMS: atom_id res chain seq x y z
N MET A 1 17.02 -36.33 -34.07
CA MET A 1 16.22 -36.22 -32.84
C MET A 1 16.69 -34.98 -32.09
N GLY A 2 15.99 -33.86 -32.23
CA GLY A 2 16.32 -32.60 -31.56
C GLY A 2 15.46 -32.46 -30.30
N LEU A 3 16.10 -32.42 -29.13
CA LEU A 3 15.44 -32.19 -27.86
C LEU A 3 15.20 -30.68 -27.71
N LEU A 4 13.97 -30.23 -27.92
CA LEU A 4 13.57 -28.85 -27.64
C LEU A 4 13.43 -28.70 -26.11
N LEU A 5 14.42 -28.10 -25.45
CA LEU A 5 14.27 -27.64 -24.07
C LEU A 5 13.40 -26.39 -24.07
N VAL A 6 12.12 -26.56 -23.73
CA VAL A 6 11.23 -25.46 -23.38
C VAL A 6 11.63 -24.98 -21.99
N VAL A 7 12.40 -23.90 -21.91
CA VAL A 7 12.66 -23.19 -20.65
C VAL A 7 11.40 -22.40 -20.33
N LEU A 8 10.54 -22.99 -19.48
CA LEU A 8 9.45 -22.28 -18.84
C LEU A 8 10.07 -21.32 -17.81
N THR A 9 10.48 -20.12 -18.24
CA THR A 9 10.73 -19.03 -17.30
C THR A 9 9.36 -18.64 -16.74
N ALA A 10 9.04 -19.10 -15.55
CA ALA A 10 7.93 -18.52 -14.79
C ALA A 10 8.25 -17.03 -14.64
N CYS A 11 7.45 -16.17 -15.29
CA CYS A 11 7.54 -14.72 -15.15
C CYS A 11 7.02 -14.31 -13.78
N ASN A 12 7.69 -14.73 -12.71
CA ASN A 12 7.58 -14.02 -11.45
C ASN A 12 8.80 -13.13 -11.33
N SER A 13 8.53 -11.84 -11.39
CA SER A 13 9.58 -10.84 -11.30
C SER A 13 9.75 -10.55 -9.82
N ASP A 14 10.89 -10.97 -9.24
CA ASP A 14 11.32 -10.54 -7.89
C ASP A 14 11.70 -9.05 -7.86
N VAL A 15 11.31 -8.28 -8.88
CA VAL A 15 11.55 -6.86 -9.01
C VAL A 15 10.50 -6.11 -8.17
N PRO A 16 10.93 -5.27 -7.21
CA PRO A 16 10.04 -4.41 -6.47
C PRO A 16 9.24 -3.47 -7.38
N VAL A 17 7.94 -3.36 -7.16
CA VAL A 17 7.02 -2.52 -7.93
C VAL A 17 6.49 -1.38 -7.05
N PRO A 18 7.01 -0.15 -7.17
CA PRO A 18 6.55 0.98 -6.37
C PRO A 18 5.27 1.60 -6.92
N ALA A 19 4.45 2.15 -6.03
CA ALA A 19 3.40 3.10 -6.36
C ALA A 19 3.45 4.26 -5.37
N SER A 20 3.26 5.50 -5.84
CA SER A 20 3.40 6.69 -5.01
C SER A 20 2.24 7.65 -5.16
N VAL A 21 2.01 8.45 -4.13
CA VAL A 21 1.14 9.62 -4.13
C VAL A 21 1.84 10.78 -3.43
N GLU A 22 1.58 11.99 -3.92
CA GLU A 22 2.08 13.24 -3.34
C GLU A 22 0.91 14.16 -2.98
N PHE A 23 0.97 14.73 -1.78
CA PHE A 23 0.07 15.78 -1.33
C PHE A 23 0.87 17.07 -1.18
N SER A 24 0.91 17.87 -2.26
CA SER A 24 1.80 19.04 -2.33
C SER A 24 1.50 20.10 -1.27
N ALA A 25 0.24 20.25 -0.86
CA ALA A 25 -0.15 21.19 0.18
C ALA A 25 0.50 20.87 1.53
N ASP A 26 0.68 19.57 1.81
CA ASP A 26 1.23 19.07 3.07
C ASP A 26 2.73 18.72 2.95
N GLN A 27 3.32 18.87 1.76
CA GLN A 27 4.69 18.46 1.43
C GLN A 27 4.96 16.98 1.78
N VAL A 28 3.98 16.13 1.53
CA VAL A 28 4.04 14.70 1.86
C VAL A 28 4.09 13.85 0.59
N ARG A 29 4.90 12.80 0.62
CA ARG A 29 4.92 11.71 -0.36
C ARG A 29 4.82 10.37 0.37
N LEU A 30 3.91 9.52 -0.08
CA LEU A 30 3.85 8.12 0.33
C LEU A 30 4.20 7.24 -0.86
N THR A 31 5.01 6.23 -0.62
CA THR A 31 5.31 5.17 -1.59
C THR A 31 5.05 3.82 -0.94
N ILE A 32 4.24 2.99 -1.58
CA ILE A 32 4.12 1.58 -1.20
C ILE A 32 4.73 0.72 -2.30
N THR A 33 5.79 0.03 -1.94
CA THR A 33 6.51 -0.90 -2.82
C THR A 33 6.03 -2.30 -2.58
N ARG A 34 5.68 -2.99 -3.68
CA ARG A 34 5.22 -4.37 -3.66
C ARG A 34 6.31 -5.30 -4.15
N LEU A 35 6.61 -6.35 -3.38
CA LEU A 35 7.56 -7.40 -3.76
C LEU A 35 6.86 -8.75 -3.80
N ALA A 36 6.95 -9.47 -4.92
CA ALA A 36 6.41 -10.83 -5.02
C ALA A 36 7.20 -11.78 -4.11
N THR A 37 6.47 -12.60 -3.34
CA THR A 37 7.09 -13.60 -2.42
C THR A 37 6.81 -15.03 -2.85
N ASN A 38 6.03 -15.23 -3.91
CA ASN A 38 5.72 -16.55 -4.43
C ASN A 38 5.58 -16.56 -5.95
N PRO A 39 6.18 -17.55 -6.66
CA PRO A 39 6.16 -17.61 -8.11
C PRO A 39 4.81 -17.99 -8.74
N PHE A 40 3.81 -18.40 -7.96
CA PHE A 40 2.53 -18.89 -8.49
C PHE A 40 1.31 -18.25 -7.81
N LEU A 41 1.44 -17.84 -6.55
CA LEU A 41 0.37 -17.22 -5.77
C LEU A 41 0.53 -15.70 -5.77
N SER A 42 -0.58 -14.97 -5.78
CA SER A 42 -0.59 -13.50 -5.60
C SER A 42 -0.29 -13.12 -4.15
N ARG A 43 0.94 -13.40 -3.71
CA ARG A 43 1.47 -13.09 -2.38
C ARG A 43 2.59 -12.08 -2.53
N HIS A 44 2.48 -11.03 -1.73
CA HIS A 44 3.41 -9.93 -1.78
C HIS A 44 3.69 -9.41 -0.39
N ASP A 45 4.95 -9.06 -0.18
CA ASP A 45 5.35 -8.16 0.90
C ASP A 45 5.17 -6.73 0.42
N LEU A 46 4.84 -5.86 1.36
CA LEU A 46 4.55 -4.46 1.10
C LEU A 46 5.42 -3.62 2.01
N HIS A 47 6.16 -2.70 1.43
CA HIS A 47 7.03 -1.79 2.15
C HIS A 47 6.53 -0.36 1.97
N LEU A 48 6.31 0.36 3.07
CA LEU A 48 5.87 1.74 3.09
C LEU A 48 7.08 2.65 3.30
N ALA A 49 7.28 3.59 2.39
CA ALA A 49 8.15 4.75 2.59
C ALA A 49 7.33 6.03 2.66
N PHE A 50 7.64 6.87 3.63
CA PHE A 50 7.03 8.18 3.85
C PHE A 50 8.10 9.26 3.82
N VAL A 51 7.87 10.31 3.06
CA VAL A 51 8.64 11.55 3.10
C VAL A 51 7.70 12.68 3.47
N GLY A 52 8.04 13.41 4.53
CA GLY A 52 7.25 14.51 5.06
C GLY A 52 7.99 15.85 5.02
N PRO A 53 7.34 16.91 5.53
CA PRO A 53 7.95 18.24 5.64
C PRO A 53 9.22 18.23 6.51
N GLY A 54 10.08 19.22 6.31
CA GLY A 54 11.30 19.38 7.12
C GLY A 54 12.35 18.29 6.94
N GLY A 55 12.25 17.47 5.87
CA GLY A 55 13.20 16.38 5.61
C GLY A 55 12.92 15.09 6.38
N CYS A 56 11.73 14.98 7.00
CA CYS A 56 11.29 13.73 7.62
C CYS A 56 11.24 12.60 6.59
N SER A 57 11.88 11.46 6.89
CA SER A 57 11.85 10.26 6.06
C SER A 57 11.74 9.03 6.95
N LEU A 58 10.74 8.19 6.70
CA LEU A 58 10.42 7.01 7.50
C LEU A 58 10.09 5.84 6.59
N GLU A 59 10.43 4.65 7.04
CA GLU A 59 10.19 3.40 6.32
C GLU A 59 9.66 2.35 7.29
N GLU A 60 8.65 1.60 6.88
CA GLU A 60 8.02 0.55 7.69
C GLU A 60 7.45 -0.55 6.80
N ASP A 61 7.50 -1.79 7.27
CA ASP A 61 6.82 -2.87 6.58
C ASP A 61 5.32 -2.82 6.84
N LEU A 62 4.55 -3.12 5.80
CA LEU A 62 3.13 -3.34 5.88
C LEU A 62 2.87 -4.85 5.96
N PHE A 63 1.76 -5.20 6.60
CA PHE A 63 1.35 -6.59 6.78
C PHE A 63 1.25 -7.30 5.43
N PRO A 64 1.76 -8.54 5.32
CA PRO A 64 1.79 -9.28 4.06
C PRO A 64 0.39 -9.61 3.56
N ASN A 65 0.24 -9.74 2.24
CA ASN A 65 -1.03 -10.16 1.65
C ASN A 65 -1.22 -11.68 1.83
N THR A 66 -2.25 -12.11 2.58
CA THR A 66 -2.59 -13.52 2.82
C THR A 66 -3.47 -14.15 1.74
N GLY A 67 -3.61 -13.52 0.57
CA GLY A 67 -4.05 -14.19 -0.66
C GLY A 67 -5.25 -13.58 -1.38
N TYR A 68 -5.79 -12.43 -0.95
CA TYR A 68 -6.93 -11.80 -1.63
C TYR A 68 -6.99 -10.26 -1.60
N ALA A 69 -6.12 -9.55 -0.85
CA ALA A 69 -6.18 -8.08 -0.81
C ALA A 69 -4.81 -7.43 -0.57
N SER A 70 -4.11 -7.13 -1.67
CA SER A 70 -2.94 -6.22 -1.66
C SER A 70 -3.36 -4.76 -1.41
N ARG A 71 -4.65 -4.45 -1.59
CA ARG A 71 -5.20 -3.11 -1.42
C ARG A 71 -4.83 -2.50 -0.08
N ARG A 72 -4.40 -1.24 -0.09
CA ARG A 72 -4.23 -0.40 1.10
C ARG A 72 -5.02 0.89 0.91
N ASN A 73 -5.97 1.13 1.80
CA ASN A 73 -6.75 2.37 1.77
C ASN A 73 -5.94 3.45 2.50
N LEU A 74 -5.97 4.65 1.95
CA LEU A 74 -5.32 5.81 2.53
C LEU A 74 -6.40 6.79 3.02
N TYR A 75 -6.28 7.20 4.27
CA TYR A 75 -7.17 8.17 4.89
C TYR A 75 -6.39 9.30 5.52
N SER A 76 -7.04 10.45 5.68
CA SER A 76 -6.60 11.51 6.59
C SER A 76 -7.59 11.71 7.73
N THR A 77 -7.08 12.05 8.90
CA THR A 77 -7.89 12.52 10.04
C THR A 77 -8.05 14.04 9.98
N ARG A 78 -8.98 14.58 10.77
CA ARG A 78 -9.09 16.04 10.99
C ARG A 78 -7.87 16.65 11.68
N THR A 79 -7.11 15.83 12.43
CA THR A 79 -5.89 16.25 13.12
C THR A 79 -4.64 16.21 12.22
N GLY A 80 -4.79 15.81 10.94
CA GLY A 80 -3.69 15.76 9.98
C GLY A 80 -2.85 14.49 10.02
N LEU A 81 -3.30 13.45 10.74
CA LEU A 81 -2.68 12.12 10.69
C LEU A 81 -3.08 11.42 9.39
N LEU A 82 -2.17 10.60 8.86
CA LEU A 82 -2.46 9.74 7.71
C LEU A 82 -2.54 8.29 8.15
N TYR A 83 -3.58 7.58 7.70
CA TYR A 83 -3.76 6.16 7.98
C TYR A 83 -3.60 5.36 6.70
N VAL A 84 -2.63 4.44 6.68
CA VAL A 84 -2.52 3.40 5.66
C VAL A 84 -3.12 2.13 6.23
N VAL A 85 -4.31 1.79 5.76
CA VAL A 85 -5.14 0.74 6.34
C VAL A 85 -5.11 -0.51 5.44
N GLY A 86 -4.85 -1.66 6.06
CA GLY A 86 -5.04 -2.98 5.47
C GLY A 86 -6.26 -3.68 6.06
N GLN A 87 -6.30 -5.01 5.95
CA GLN A 87 -7.48 -5.78 6.35
C GLN A 87 -7.73 -5.80 7.87
N PHE A 88 -6.67 -5.92 8.66
CA PHE A 88 -6.78 -6.05 10.13
C PHE A 88 -6.06 -4.93 10.88
N ASP A 89 -5.04 -4.37 10.25
CA ASP A 89 -4.10 -3.45 10.87
C ASP A 89 -3.95 -2.18 10.02
N ALA A 90 -3.45 -1.13 10.66
CA ALA A 90 -3.13 0.13 10.03
C ALA A 90 -1.78 0.67 10.50
N ARG A 91 -1.10 1.37 9.60
CA ARG A 91 -0.01 2.27 9.96
C ARG A 91 -0.56 3.67 10.12
N VAL A 92 -0.32 4.25 11.29
CA VAL A 92 -0.64 5.64 11.60
C VAL A 92 0.62 6.47 11.43
N ILE A 93 0.56 7.45 10.55
CA ILE A 93 1.67 8.33 10.21
C ILE A 93 1.38 9.71 10.79
N ASP A 94 2.28 10.18 11.64
CA ASP A 94 2.28 11.54 12.16
C ASP A 94 3.43 12.31 11.52
N ALA A 95 3.09 13.16 10.55
CA ALA A 95 4.05 13.97 9.80
C ALA A 95 4.71 15.06 10.66
N GLN A 96 4.01 15.55 11.70
CA GLN A 96 4.51 16.62 12.57
C GLN A 96 5.59 16.09 13.51
N HIS A 97 5.38 14.89 14.05
CA HIS A 97 6.34 14.24 14.94
C HIS A 97 7.30 13.28 14.22
N CYS A 98 7.16 13.13 12.90
CA CYS A 98 7.94 12.21 12.10
C CYS A 98 7.94 10.79 12.67
N THR A 99 6.74 10.21 12.84
CA THR A 99 6.60 8.83 13.34
C THR A 99 5.62 8.00 12.51
N ILE A 100 5.88 6.69 12.47
CA ILE A 100 4.92 5.68 11.99
C ILE A 100 4.68 4.71 13.15
N THR A 101 3.41 4.42 13.45
CA THR A 101 3.03 3.48 14.52
C THR A 101 2.05 2.43 14.01
N LEU A 102 2.05 1.26 14.67
CA LEU A 102 1.06 0.21 14.46
C LEU A 102 -0.21 0.52 15.24
N ALA A 103 -1.37 0.42 14.60
CA ALA A 103 -2.66 0.40 15.27
C ALA A 103 -3.55 -0.71 14.70
N GLU A 104 -4.40 -1.29 15.55
CA GLU A 104 -5.47 -2.16 15.07
C GLU A 104 -6.52 -1.30 14.35
N PHE A 105 -7.10 -1.80 13.25
CA PHE A 105 -8.09 -1.04 12.49
C PHE A 105 -9.28 -0.59 13.36
N ARG A 106 -9.67 -1.41 14.35
CA ARG A 106 -10.81 -1.14 15.24
C ARG A 106 -10.60 0.02 16.20
N THR A 107 -9.34 0.40 16.45
CA THR A 107 -8.99 1.48 17.38
C THR A 107 -8.81 2.83 16.69
N LEU A 108 -8.90 2.89 15.36
CA LEU A 108 -8.75 4.12 14.60
C LEU A 108 -9.95 5.06 14.79
N ASP A 109 -9.69 6.36 14.64
CA ASP A 109 -10.75 7.36 14.55
C ASP A 109 -11.70 7.00 13.40
N ARG A 110 -13.00 7.17 13.64
CA ARG A 110 -14.06 6.91 12.65
C ARG A 110 -14.34 8.14 11.78
N TYR A 111 -13.94 9.33 12.21
CA TYR A 111 -14.13 10.58 11.48
C TYR A 111 -12.92 10.89 10.59
N VAL A 112 -12.76 10.07 9.56
CA VAL A 112 -11.67 10.16 8.59
C VAL A 112 -12.18 10.48 7.19
N THR A 113 -11.30 11.05 6.37
CA THR A 113 -11.56 11.31 4.94
C THR A 113 -10.81 10.29 4.12
N PHE A 114 -11.52 9.53 3.29
CA PHE A 114 -10.90 8.62 2.33
C PHE A 114 -10.23 9.42 1.21
N LEU A 115 -8.91 9.22 1.04
CA LEU A 115 -8.11 9.92 0.04
C LEU A 115 -7.94 9.09 -1.24
N GLY A 116 -7.90 7.78 -1.11
CA GLY A 116 -7.69 6.86 -2.22
C GLY A 116 -7.16 5.51 -1.76
N SER A 117 -6.72 4.69 -2.70
CA SER A 117 -6.18 3.36 -2.41
C SER A 117 -4.99 3.01 -3.27
N PHE A 118 -3.98 2.40 -2.67
CA PHE A 118 -2.98 1.63 -3.39
C PHE A 118 -3.56 0.26 -3.69
N ASP A 119 -3.65 -0.11 -4.96
CA ASP A 119 -4.37 -1.30 -5.37
C ASP A 119 -3.88 -1.80 -6.74
N GLU A 120 -4.40 -2.93 -7.19
CA GLU A 120 -4.29 -3.38 -8.57
C GLU A 120 -5.42 -2.80 -9.42
N ASN A 121 -5.14 -2.45 -10.67
CA ASN A 121 -6.20 -2.26 -11.66
C ASN A 121 -6.65 -3.59 -12.31
N GLU A 122 -7.57 -3.50 -13.26
CA GLU A 122 -8.11 -4.66 -13.98
C GLU A 122 -7.01 -5.44 -14.73
N GLU A 123 -5.96 -4.76 -15.18
CA GLU A 123 -4.78 -5.37 -15.80
C GLU A 123 -3.69 -5.81 -14.80
N LYS A 124 -4.01 -5.93 -13.50
CA LYS A 124 -3.08 -6.36 -12.44
C LYS A 124 -1.87 -5.45 -12.22
N ARG A 125 -1.94 -4.20 -12.67
CA ARG A 125 -0.90 -3.20 -12.42
C ARG A 125 -1.12 -2.53 -11.08
N TRP A 126 -0.07 -2.55 -10.26
CA TRP A 126 -0.02 -1.87 -8.97
C TRP A 126 0.04 -0.35 -9.17
N GLY A 127 -0.77 0.39 -8.43
CA GLY A 127 -0.82 1.85 -8.55
C GLY A 127 -1.60 2.50 -7.41
N TYR A 128 -1.50 3.82 -7.33
CA TYR A 128 -2.36 4.62 -6.47
C TYR A 128 -3.55 5.14 -7.27
N PHE A 129 -4.75 5.00 -6.70
CA PHE A 129 -6.00 5.49 -7.28
C PHE A 129 -6.64 6.49 -6.31
N PRO A 130 -6.82 7.77 -6.69
CA PRO A 130 -7.46 8.75 -5.84
C PRO A 130 -8.95 8.44 -5.64
N ALA A 131 -9.53 8.95 -4.56
CA ALA A 131 -10.94 8.75 -4.20
C ALA A 131 -11.93 9.19 -5.30
N SER A 132 -11.53 10.16 -6.14
CA SER A 132 -12.32 10.61 -7.29
C SER A 132 -12.42 9.58 -8.42
N GLN A 133 -11.47 8.64 -8.49
CA GLN A 133 -11.42 7.60 -9.53
C GLN A 133 -11.87 6.24 -9.01
N ARG A 134 -11.60 5.93 -7.74
CA ARG A 134 -11.94 4.63 -7.14
C ARG A 134 -12.55 4.85 -5.77
N SER A 135 -13.77 4.35 -5.60
CA SER A 135 -14.47 4.41 -4.31
C SER A 135 -13.74 3.61 -3.24
N GLU A 136 -13.98 4.00 -2.00
CA GLU A 136 -13.61 3.22 -0.83
C GLU A 136 -14.27 1.83 -0.91
N LEU A 137 -13.48 0.79 -0.68
CA LEU A 137 -13.99 -0.56 -0.48
C LEU A 137 -13.64 -1.00 0.94
N PRO A 138 -14.61 -1.54 1.70
CA PRO A 138 -14.31 -2.16 2.99
C PRO A 138 -13.47 -3.42 2.78
N PHE A 139 -12.65 -3.76 3.78
CA PHE A 139 -11.82 -4.97 3.77
C PHE A 139 -12.59 -6.23 4.20
N GLU A 140 -13.88 -6.11 4.55
CA GLU A 140 -14.73 -7.24 4.92
C GLU A 140 -15.17 -8.08 3.71
N LYS A 141 -15.31 -9.38 3.94
CA LYS A 141 -15.74 -10.37 2.95
C LYS A 141 -17.15 -10.05 2.45
N ARG A 142 -17.31 -10.00 1.13
CA ARG A 142 -18.57 -10.43 0.51
C ARG A 142 -18.75 -11.93 0.69
#